data_AF-A0AAW2ZPA8-F1
#
_entry.id   AF-A0AAW2ZPA8-F1
#
_cell.length_a   1.000
_cell.length_b   1.000
_cell.length_c   1.000
_cell.angle_alpha   90.00
_cell.angle_beta   90.00
_cell.angle_gamma   90.00
#
_symmetry.space_group_name_H-M   'P 1'
#
loop_
_entity.id
_entity.type
_entity.pdbx_description
1 polymer ?
#
loop_
_entity_poly.entity_id
_entity_poly.type
_entity_poly.pdbx_seq_one_letter_code
_entity_poly.pdbx_strand_id
1 'polypeptide(L)'
;MSVLTVRLVRSFEYRNVKNMVLKNVDLENTTTEQLLDVVLKEIDANRAYLPHRGRKYDTIKIYYKAHQNKPNHLVINLGDDDTHILKPGLTLAAQGIEQETELSCFINEEYEAYKSNPENKW
;
A
#
# COMPACT_ATOMS: atom_id res chain seq x y z
N MET A 1 -12.00 -8.54 -12.99
CA MET A 1 -10.95 -7.55 -13.31
C MET A 1 -11.26 -6.28 -12.56
N SER A 2 -10.32 -5.85 -11.73
CA SER A 2 -10.54 -4.76 -10.77
C SER A 2 -9.52 -3.64 -10.94
N VAL A 3 -9.85 -2.45 -10.45
CA VAL A 3 -8.95 -1.29 -10.37
C VAL A 3 -8.57 -1.10 -8.92
N LEU A 4 -7.26 -1.03 -8.65
CA LEU A 4 -6.69 -0.78 -7.33
C LEU A 4 -5.84 0.49 -7.37
N THR A 5 -5.86 1.25 -6.28
CA THR A 5 -4.93 2.36 -6.08
C THR A 5 -3.88 1.97 -5.05
N VAL A 6 -2.62 1.89 -5.46
CA VAL A 6 -1.48 1.66 -4.56
C VAL A 6 -0.83 3.00 -4.23
N ARG A 7 -0.84 3.36 -2.96
CA ARG A 7 -0.27 4.55 -2.36
C ARG A 7 1.14 4.22 -1.89
N LEU A 8 2.15 4.61 -2.67
CA LEU A 8 3.56 4.43 -2.32
C LEU A 8 3.92 5.44 -1.24
N VAL A 9 4.11 4.98 0.00
CA VAL A 9 4.55 5.82 1.10
C VAL A 9 6.07 5.90 1.07
N ARG A 10 6.62 7.10 0.86
CA ARG A 10 8.08 7.34 0.88
C ARG A 10 8.56 7.85 2.23
N SER A 11 7.69 8.54 2.98
CA SER A 11 7.96 8.96 4.34
C SER A 11 6.65 9.16 5.08
N PHE A 12 6.57 8.56 6.27
CA PHE A 12 5.45 8.73 7.17
C PHE A 12 5.41 10.13 7.79
N GLU A 13 6.55 10.63 8.27
CA GLU A 13 6.60 11.90 9.01
C GLU A 13 6.35 13.10 8.10
N TYR A 14 6.89 13.09 6.88
CA TYR A 14 6.69 14.17 5.89
C TYR A 14 5.45 13.97 5.02
N ARG A 15 4.67 12.91 5.28
CA ARG A 15 3.44 12.59 4.54
C ARG A 15 3.64 12.49 3.03
N ASN A 16 4.79 11.96 2.62
CA ASN A 16 5.15 11.83 1.22
C ASN A 16 4.54 10.54 0.64
N VAL A 17 3.47 10.70 -0.13
CA VAL A 17 2.71 9.60 -0.74
C VAL A 17 2.51 9.86 -2.23
N LYS A 18 2.75 8.83 -3.04
CA LYS A 18 2.50 8.85 -4.49
C LYS A 18 1.54 7.74 -4.88
N ASN A 19 0.46 8.07 -5.60
CA ASN A 19 -0.51 7.09 -6.06
C ASN A 19 -0.06 6.45 -7.38
N MET A 20 -0.24 5.13 -7.46
CA MET A 20 -0.08 4.26 -8.61
C MET A 20 -1.42 3.56 -8.85
N VAL A 21 -1.98 3.69 -10.06
CA VAL A 21 -3.25 3.04 -10.40
C VAL A 21 -2.97 1.77 -11.19
N LEU A 22 -3.35 0.63 -10.61
CA LEU A 22 -3.26 -0.68 -11.25
C LEU A 22 -4.64 -1.06 -11.81
N LYS A 23 -4.68 -1.36 -13.11
CA LYS A 23 -5.91 -1.74 -13.82
C LYS A 23 -5.89 -3.23 -14.12
N ASN A 24 -7.07 -3.82 -14.28
CA ASN A 24 -7.26 -5.22 -14.67
C ASN A 24 -6.60 -6.23 -13.70
N VAL A 25 -6.60 -5.92 -12.41
CA VAL A 25 -6.09 -6.83 -11.38
C VAL A 25 -7.07 -7.98 -11.19
N ASP A 26 -6.56 -9.21 -11.14
CA ASP A 26 -7.35 -10.40 -10.83
C ASP A 26 -7.28 -10.67 -9.32
N LEU A 27 -8.31 -10.25 -8.58
CA LEU A 27 -8.32 -10.34 -7.13
C LEU A 27 -8.34 -11.79 -6.60
N GLU A 28 -8.93 -12.71 -7.36
CA GLU A 28 -9.11 -14.11 -6.94
C GLU A 28 -7.80 -14.90 -7.03
N ASN A 29 -6.95 -14.57 -8.01
CA ASN A 29 -5.73 -15.33 -8.30
C ASN A 29 -4.43 -14.60 -7.95
N THR A 30 -4.45 -13.27 -7.82
CA THR A 30 -3.24 -12.50 -7.49
C THR A 30 -2.93 -12.66 -6.00
N THR A 31 -1.70 -13.05 -5.66
CA THR A 31 -1.22 -13.08 -4.26
C THR A 31 -0.63 -11.74 -3.82
N THR A 32 -0.43 -11.57 -2.51
CA THR A 32 0.25 -10.40 -1.94
C THR A 32 1.63 -10.16 -2.57
N GLU A 33 2.43 -11.21 -2.74
CA GLU A 33 3.78 -11.13 -3.33
C GLU A 33 3.72 -10.76 -4.80
N GLN A 34 2.79 -11.33 -5.55
CA GLN A 34 2.60 -10.99 -6.96
C GLN A 34 2.19 -9.53 -7.12
N LEU A 35 1.30 -9.01 -6.25
CA LEU A 35 0.95 -7.60 -6.24
C LEU A 35 2.18 -6.73 -5.94
N LEU A 36 2.99 -7.09 -4.95
CA LEU A 36 4.22 -6.37 -4.61
C LEU A 36 5.20 -6.36 -5.78
N ASP A 37 5.40 -7.50 -6.44
CA ASP A 37 6.24 -7.62 -7.64
C ASP A 37 5.76 -6.71 -8.78
N VAL A 38 4.44 -6.63 -9.01
CA VAL A 38 3.87 -5.71 -10.02
C VAL A 38 4.18 -4.26 -9.65
N VAL A 39 4.00 -3.89 -8.38
CA VAL A 39 4.29 -2.53 -7.88
C VAL A 39 5.77 -2.17 -8.08
N LEU A 40 6.68 -3.07 -7.69
CA LEU A 40 8.14 -2.86 -7.84
C LEU A 40 8.53 -2.73 -9.32
N LYS A 41 8.00 -3.60 -10.19
CA LYS A 41 8.24 -3.51 -11.64
C LYS A 41 7.74 -2.19 -12.23
N GLU A 42 6.57 -1.72 -11.83
CA GLU A 42 6.02 -0.44 -12.29
C GLU A 42 6.86 0.76 -11.80
N ILE A 43 7.40 0.71 -10.58
CA ILE A 43 8.33 1.73 -10.06
C ILE A 43 9.58 1.84 -10.94
N ASP A 44 10.15 0.70 -11.33
CA ASP A 44 11.37 0.65 -12.15
C ASP A 44 11.11 1.02 -13.61
N ALA A 45 9.97 0.61 -14.17
CA ALA A 45 9.61 0.88 -15.55
C ALA A 45 9.24 2.36 -15.79
N ASN A 46 8.45 2.95 -14.89
CA ASN A 46 7.83 4.25 -15.13
C ASN A 46 8.62 5.39 -14.48
N ARG A 47 8.94 6.43 -15.26
CA ARG A 47 9.70 7.60 -14.77
C ARG A 47 8.93 8.42 -13.73
N ALA A 48 7.60 8.31 -13.67
CA ALA A 48 6.78 9.00 -12.68
C ALA A 48 7.12 8.59 -11.23
N TYR A 49 7.76 7.44 -11.03
CA TYR A 49 8.14 6.90 -9.73
C TYR A 49 9.65 6.92 -9.46
N LEU A 50 10.42 7.73 -10.21
CA LEU A 50 11.86 7.91 -10.00
C LEU A 50 12.26 8.09 -8.52
N PRO A 51 11.56 8.90 -7.69
CA PRO A 51 11.91 9.06 -6.27
C PRO A 51 11.73 7.82 -5.39
N HIS A 52 11.08 6.78 -5.91
CA HIS A 52 10.78 5.52 -5.23
C HIS A 52 11.68 4.37 -5.65
N ARG A 53 12.47 4.52 -6.73
CA ARG A 53 13.36 3.47 -7.23
C ARG A 53 14.44 3.11 -6.22
N GLY A 54 14.76 1.82 -6.13
CA GLY A 54 15.76 1.28 -5.19
C GLY A 54 15.32 1.24 -3.72
N ARG A 55 14.12 1.74 -3.38
CA ARG A 55 13.54 1.53 -2.05
C ARG A 55 13.05 0.09 -1.92
N LYS A 56 13.25 -0.50 -0.74
CA LYS A 56 12.90 -1.89 -0.44
C LYS A 56 11.47 -2.00 0.10
N TYR A 57 10.49 -1.66 -0.73
CA TYR A 57 9.09 -1.86 -0.38
C TYR A 57 8.84 -3.35 -0.10
N ASP A 58 8.28 -3.66 1.07
CA ASP A 58 8.10 -5.04 1.54
C ASP A 58 6.69 -5.30 2.09
N THR A 59 5.91 -4.24 2.35
CA THR A 59 4.64 -4.34 3.07
C THR A 59 3.54 -3.62 2.33
N ILE A 60 2.35 -4.23 2.30
CA ILE A 60 1.12 -3.66 1.77
C ILE A 60 0.05 -3.72 2.86
N LYS A 61 -0.63 -2.59 3.08
CA LYS A 61 -1.71 -2.46 4.05
C LYS A 61 -2.95 -1.83 3.41
N ILE A 62 -4.14 -2.30 3.75
CA ILE A 62 -5.40 -1.65 3.36
C ILE A 62 -5.45 -0.26 3.99
N TYR A 63 -5.59 0.77 3.15
CA TYR A 63 -5.76 2.15 3.59
C TYR A 63 -7.23 2.56 3.61
N TYR A 64 -7.96 2.23 2.55
CA TYR A 64 -9.37 2.57 2.40
C TYR A 64 -10.07 1.56 1.50
N LYS A 65 -11.33 1.24 1.81
CA LYS A 65 -12.23 0.46 0.95
C LYS A 65 -13.39 1.36 0.54
N ALA A 66 -13.83 1.25 -0.72
CA ALA A 66 -14.99 1.97 -1.21
C ALA A 66 -16.20 1.76 -0.29
N HIS A 67 -17.02 2.79 -0.14
CA HIS A 67 -18.23 2.79 0.70
C HIS A 67 -18.00 2.64 2.22
N GLN A 68 -16.75 2.64 2.70
CA GLN A 68 -16.45 2.76 4.12
C GLN A 68 -16.22 4.21 4.55
N ASN A 69 -16.12 4.44 5.87
CA ASN A 69 -15.77 5.73 6.42
C ASN A 69 -14.36 6.14 5.97
N LYS A 70 -14.22 7.43 5.63
CA LYS A 70 -12.93 7.98 5.23
C LYS A 70 -11.92 7.88 6.39
N PRO A 71 -10.67 7.51 6.11
CA PRO A 71 -9.63 7.45 7.13
C PRO A 71 -9.31 8.86 7.64
N ASN A 72 -9.08 8.98 8.95
CA ASN A 72 -8.70 10.24 9.59
C ASN A 72 -7.21 10.57 9.41
N HIS A 73 -6.37 9.56 9.12
CA HIS A 73 -4.94 9.72 8.96
C HIS A 73 -4.56 9.86 7.49
N LEU A 74 -3.86 10.93 7.13
CA LEU A 74 -3.55 11.26 5.74
C LEU A 74 -2.53 10.32 5.08
N VAL A 75 -1.67 9.66 5.87
CA VAL A 75 -0.58 8.83 5.34
C VAL A 75 -0.90 7.36 5.49
N ILE A 76 -1.14 6.93 6.72
CA ILE A 76 -1.45 5.54 7.05
C ILE A 76 -2.29 5.49 8.33
N ASN A 77 -3.18 4.51 8.40
CA ASN A 77 -3.87 4.20 9.65
C ASN A 77 -2.91 3.40 10.55
N LEU A 78 -2.80 3.76 11.84
CA LEU A 78 -1.88 3.09 12.78
C LEU A 78 -2.50 1.87 13.50
N GLY A 79 -3.81 1.67 13.36
CA GLY A 79 -4.55 0.56 13.95
C GLY A 79 -4.79 -0.59 12.97
N ASP A 80 -5.42 -1.66 13.48
CA ASP A 80 -5.93 -2.80 12.71
C ASP A 80 -4.87 -3.54 11.86
N ASP A 81 -3.63 -3.61 12.33
CA ASP A 81 -2.54 -4.25 11.58
C ASP A 81 -2.79 -5.74 11.32
N ASP A 82 -3.34 -6.46 12.28
CA ASP A 82 -3.61 -7.91 12.19
C ASP A 82 -4.59 -8.29 11.07
N THR A 83 -5.44 -7.33 10.67
CA THR A 83 -6.50 -7.50 9.68
C THR A 83 -6.23 -6.76 8.38
N HIS A 84 -5.53 -5.61 8.42
CA HIS A 84 -5.30 -4.77 7.24
C HIS A 84 -3.93 -4.94 6.60
N ILE A 85 -2.91 -5.45 7.30
CA ILE A 85 -1.65 -5.81 6.66
C ILE A 85 -1.86 -7.12 5.89
N LEU A 86 -1.52 -7.10 4.60
CA LEU A 86 -1.68 -8.27 3.75
C LEU A 86 -0.65 -9.34 4.16
N LYS A 87 -1.14 -10.56 4.29
CA LYS A 87 -0.38 -11.75 4.65
C LYS A 87 0.19 -12.40 3.39
N PRO A 88 1.41 -12.97 3.47
CA PRO A 88 2.00 -13.71 2.37
C PRO A 88 1.19 -14.98 2.06
N GLY A 89 1.24 -15.43 0.81
CA GLY A 89 0.63 -16.66 0.32
C GLY A 89 -0.89 -16.63 0.15
N LEU A 90 -1.55 -15.54 0.55
CA LEU A 90 -2.99 -15.37 0.37
C LEU A 90 -3.30 -14.52 -0.87
N THR A 91 -4.45 -14.80 -1.49
CA THR A 91 -4.96 -14.01 -2.62
C THR A 91 -5.53 -12.68 -2.13
N LEU A 92 -5.65 -11.70 -3.01
CA LEU A 92 -6.20 -10.38 -2.64
C LEU A 92 -7.65 -10.49 -2.16
N ALA A 93 -8.49 -11.27 -2.86
CA ALA A 93 -9.89 -11.50 -2.50
C ALA A 93 -10.03 -12.19 -1.12
N ALA A 94 -9.18 -13.18 -0.82
CA ALA A 94 -9.19 -13.87 0.49
C ALA A 94 -8.87 -12.96 1.67
N GLN A 95 -8.28 -11.79 1.40
CA GLN A 95 -7.92 -10.77 2.39
C GLN A 95 -8.88 -9.58 2.39
N GLY A 96 -10.01 -9.73 1.69
CA GLY A 96 -11.06 -8.71 1.60
C GLY A 96 -10.67 -7.49 0.78
N ILE A 97 -9.76 -7.64 -0.19
CA ILE A 97 -9.53 -6.62 -1.21
C ILE A 97 -10.65 -6.70 -2.24
N GLU A 98 -11.23 -5.55 -2.53
CA GLU A 98 -12.35 -5.40 -3.44
C GLU A 98 -12.04 -4.34 -4.50
N GLN A 99 -12.95 -4.17 -5.46
CA GLN A 99 -12.90 -3.10 -6.46
C GLN A 99 -12.70 -1.73 -5.78
N GLU A 100 -11.81 -0.90 -6.35
CA GLU A 100 -11.50 0.45 -5.87
C GLU A 100 -10.89 0.52 -4.46
N THR A 101 -10.36 -0.59 -3.94
CA THR A 101 -9.59 -0.57 -2.70
C THR A 101 -8.31 0.26 -2.88
N GLU A 102 -8.04 1.12 -1.89
CA GLU A 102 -6.77 1.83 -1.76
C GLU A 102 -5.85 1.09 -0.79
N LEU A 103 -4.63 0.84 -1.24
CA LEU A 103 -3.60 0.10 -0.52
C LEU A 103 -2.41 1.02 -0.27
N SER A 104 -1.86 1.05 0.94
CA SER A 104 -0.56 1.68 1.20
C SER A 104 0.55 0.65 1.04
N CYS A 105 1.58 0.98 0.24
CA CYS A 105 2.78 0.17 0.08
C CYS A 105 3.99 0.93 0.67
N PHE A 106 4.73 0.27 1.57
CA PHE A 106 5.77 0.89 2.39
C PHE A 106 6.84 -0.12 2.85
N ILE A 107 7.81 0.38 3.62
CA ILE A 107 8.86 -0.42 4.28
C ILE A 107 8.41 -0.64 5.73
N ASN A 108 8.28 -1.89 6.16
CA ASN A 108 7.73 -2.23 7.48
C ASN A 108 8.54 -1.61 8.61
N GLU A 109 9.87 -1.63 8.49
CA GLU A 109 10.78 -1.09 9.49
C GLU A 109 10.53 0.42 9.72
N GLU A 110 10.32 1.18 8.64
CA GLU A 110 9.99 2.61 8.74
C GLU A 110 8.59 2.84 9.34
N TYR A 111 7.63 1.96 9.05
CA TYR A 111 6.29 2.00 9.63
C TYR A 111 6.30 1.76 11.13
N GLU A 112 6.98 0.71 11.59
CA GLU A 112 7.09 0.38 13.02
C GLU A 112 7.82 1.49 13.79
N ALA A 113 8.88 2.05 13.20
CA ALA A 113 9.56 3.22 13.77
C ALA A 113 8.62 4.41 13.92
N TYR A 114 7.85 4.76 12.88
CA TYR A 114 6.85 5.83 12.93
C TYR A 114 5.72 5.53 13.93
N LYS A 115 5.23 4.30 13.97
CA LYS A 115 4.16 3.87 14.88
C LYS A 115 4.57 3.98 16.35
N SER A 116 5.83 3.72 16.67
CA SER A 116 6.37 3.86 18.04
C SER A 116 6.42 5.32 18.52
N ASN A 117 6.57 6.28 17.60
CA ASN A 117 6.58 7.71 17.89
C ASN A 117 5.98 8.51 16.71
N PRO A 118 4.64 8.59 16.61
CA PRO A 118 3.97 9.19 15.46
C PRO A 118 4.06 10.71 15.49
N GLU A 119 5.13 11.24 14.89
CA GLU A 119 5.37 12.68 14.75
C GLU A 119 5.31 13.09 13.28
N ASN A 120 4.50 14.12 12.98
CA ASN A 120 4.49 14.72 11.66
C ASN A 120 5.55 15.83 11.58
N LYS A 121 6.41 15.73 10.58
CA LYS A 121 7.41 16.75 10.25
C LYS A 121 6.88 17.65 9.13
N TRP A 122 7.35 18.89 9.11
CA TRP A 122 6.95 19.93 8.15
C TRP A 122 8.12 20.35 7.27
#